data_AF-A0A241WIS8-F1
#
_entry.id   AF-A0A241WIS8-F1
#
_cell.length_a   1.000
_cell.length_b   1.000
_cell.length_c   1.000
_cell.angle_alpha   90.00
_cell.angle_beta   90.00
_cell.angle_gamma   90.00
#
_symmetry.space_group_name_H-M   'P 1'
#
loop_
_entity.id
_entity.type
_entity.pdbx_description
1 polymer ?
#
loop_
_entity_poly.entity_id
_entity_poly.type
_entity_poly.pdbx_seq_one_letter_code
_entity_poly.pdbx_strand_id
1 'polypeptide(L)'
;MNTQTIKQTLAPAQVFEALARGLNIDYAEVETNDWELLTPQARLGFADFFGGFIKFRFSQGLDNGIQRDLKDKAAQYFSEFLNLDGDKNERYRVGKDRPSFYVLKPIGRSGINLDGFDIYKESLGSLILLDKATAPEWLIKALLVARKAKRNAEYNQVLENIGHFQTPEYKKWSKSHRSV
;
A
#
# COMPACT_ATOMS: atom_id res chain seq x y z
N MET A 1 -3.76 8.46 -25.80
CA MET A 1 -3.38 8.60 -24.38
C MET A 1 -2.29 7.59 -24.09
N ASN A 2 -1.08 8.03 -23.71
CA ASN A 2 -0.02 7.10 -23.29
C ASN A 2 -0.33 6.62 -21.87
N THR A 3 -0.75 5.36 -21.73
CA THR A 3 -0.90 4.71 -20.42
C THR A 3 0.49 4.42 -19.86
N GLN A 4 1.00 5.32 -19.02
CA GLN A 4 2.25 5.06 -18.31
C GLN A 4 2.02 3.89 -17.33
N THR A 5 2.65 2.77 -17.62
CA THR A 5 2.59 1.55 -16.80
C THR A 5 3.99 1.27 -16.28
N ILE A 6 4.13 1.19 -14.96
CA ILE A 6 5.41 0.85 -14.31
C ILE A 6 5.24 -0.46 -13.52
N LYS A 7 6.33 -1.21 -13.32
CA LYS A 7 6.28 -2.45 -12.53
C LYS A 7 6.11 -2.12 -11.05
N GLN A 8 5.32 -2.90 -10.34
CA GLN A 8 5.15 -2.74 -8.89
C GLN A 8 6.27 -3.47 -8.14
N THR A 9 7.01 -2.74 -7.30
CA THR A 9 7.94 -3.32 -6.33
C THR A 9 7.19 -3.71 -5.06
N LEU A 10 7.52 -4.87 -4.47
CA LEU A 10 6.89 -5.39 -3.26
C LEU A 10 7.78 -5.27 -2.03
N ALA A 11 7.17 -4.90 -0.91
CA ALA A 11 7.77 -4.98 0.41
C ALA A 11 7.75 -6.44 0.93
N PRO A 12 8.63 -6.81 1.87
CA PRO A 12 8.73 -8.19 2.35
C PRO A 12 7.43 -8.76 2.90
N ALA A 13 6.69 -7.97 3.68
CA ALA A 13 5.37 -8.37 4.17
C ALA A 13 4.39 -8.72 3.03
N GLN A 14 4.43 -7.94 1.94
CA GLN A 14 3.60 -8.18 0.76
C GLN A 14 4.02 -9.46 0.02
N VAL A 15 5.31 -9.79 0.01
CA VAL A 15 5.81 -11.05 -0.54
C VAL A 15 5.26 -12.23 0.24
N PHE A 16 5.33 -12.21 1.57
CA PHE A 16 4.78 -13.28 2.40
C PHE A 16 3.26 -13.42 2.26
N GLU A 17 2.52 -12.31 2.27
CA GLU A 17 1.08 -12.32 2.01
C GLU A 17 0.74 -12.92 0.64
N ALA A 18 1.51 -12.58 -0.39
CA ALA A 18 1.30 -13.06 -1.75
C ALA A 18 1.58 -14.56 -1.85
N LEU A 19 2.72 -15.03 -1.30
CA LEU A 19 3.08 -16.45 -1.27
C LEU A 19 2.06 -17.28 -0.49
N ALA A 20 1.59 -16.79 0.67
CA ALA A 20 0.53 -17.44 1.45
C ALA A 20 -0.79 -17.54 0.67
N ARG A 21 -1.00 -16.65 -0.31
CA ARG A 21 -2.16 -16.67 -1.21
C ARG A 21 -1.94 -17.50 -2.48
N GLY A 22 -0.78 -18.14 -2.64
CA GLY A 22 -0.44 -18.94 -3.82
C GLY A 22 -0.04 -18.10 -5.05
N LEU A 23 0.24 -16.81 -4.86
CA LEU A 23 0.68 -15.93 -5.94
C LEU A 23 2.16 -16.11 -6.21
N ASN A 24 2.52 -16.10 -7.49
CA ASN A 24 3.90 -16.20 -7.94
C ASN A 24 4.62 -14.84 -7.79
N ILE A 25 5.84 -14.89 -7.28
CA ILE A 25 6.69 -13.72 -7.01
C ILE A 25 7.98 -13.88 -7.78
N ASP A 26 8.42 -12.82 -8.48
CA ASP A 26 9.77 -12.75 -9.01
C ASP A 26 10.65 -11.97 -8.03
N TYR A 27 11.93 -12.33 -7.97
CA TYR A 27 12.96 -11.57 -7.28
C TYR A 27 14.13 -11.25 -8.22
N ALA A 28 14.88 -10.21 -7.89
CA ALA A 28 16.12 -9.83 -8.56
C ALA A 28 17.02 -9.08 -7.56
N GLU A 29 18.31 -9.01 -7.81
CA GLU A 29 19.16 -8.05 -7.11
C GLU A 29 18.72 -6.60 -7.42
N VAL A 30 18.94 -5.71 -6.47
CA VAL A 30 18.70 -4.27 -6.69
C VAL A 30 19.60 -3.81 -7.84
N GLU A 31 19.10 -2.87 -8.65
CA GLU A 31 19.77 -2.38 -9.87
C GLU A 31 19.91 -3.37 -11.05
N THR A 32 19.61 -4.66 -10.89
CA THR A 32 19.63 -5.62 -12.01
C THR A 32 18.25 -5.82 -12.65
N ASN A 33 18.19 -6.36 -13.87
CA ASN A 33 16.94 -6.74 -14.53
C ASN A 33 16.80 -8.27 -14.69
N ASP A 34 17.60 -9.01 -13.94
CA ASP A 34 17.69 -10.48 -13.98
C ASP A 34 16.66 -11.07 -13.02
N TRP A 35 15.40 -11.07 -13.45
CA TRP A 35 14.28 -11.51 -12.63
C TRP A 35 14.15 -13.03 -12.67
N GLU A 36 14.12 -13.65 -11.51
CA GLU A 36 13.92 -15.08 -11.31
C GLU A 36 12.65 -15.36 -10.52
N LEU A 37 12.00 -16.49 -10.81
CA LEU A 37 10.84 -16.93 -10.05
C LEU A 37 11.26 -17.38 -8.64
N LEU A 38 10.59 -16.83 -7.61
CA LEU A 38 10.78 -17.24 -6.23
C LEU A 38 10.16 -18.61 -6.00
N THR A 39 11.00 -19.64 -6.04
CA THR A 39 10.62 -21.04 -5.81
C THR A 39 11.15 -21.55 -4.46
N PRO A 40 10.63 -22.66 -3.93
CA PRO A 40 11.21 -23.30 -2.73
C PRO A 40 12.69 -23.70 -2.88
N GLN A 41 13.20 -23.78 -4.11
CA GLN A 41 14.60 -24.08 -4.42
C GLN A 41 15.50 -22.84 -4.45
N ALA A 42 14.93 -21.63 -4.39
CA ALA A 42 15.70 -20.39 -4.33
C ALA A 42 16.58 -20.40 -3.08
N ARG A 43 17.85 -20.00 -3.24
CA ARG A 43 18.83 -19.95 -2.13
C ARG A 43 18.71 -18.65 -1.33
N LEU A 44 17.48 -18.20 -1.08
CA LEU A 44 17.21 -17.01 -0.26
C LEU A 44 16.87 -17.43 1.16
N GLY A 45 17.68 -16.97 2.11
CA GLY A 45 17.38 -17.03 3.54
C GLY A 45 16.33 -15.99 3.93
N PHE A 46 15.70 -16.17 5.09
CA PHE A 46 14.71 -15.22 5.61
C PHE A 46 15.28 -13.80 5.78
N ALA A 47 16.55 -13.67 6.17
CA ALA A 47 17.22 -12.38 6.33
C ALA A 47 17.32 -11.61 5.00
N ASP A 48 17.43 -12.31 3.86
CA ASP A 48 17.65 -11.70 2.55
C ASP A 48 16.44 -10.90 2.09
N PHE A 49 15.22 -11.30 2.51
CA PHE A 49 13.99 -10.54 2.27
C PHE A 49 14.05 -9.15 2.90
N PHE A 50 14.78 -8.99 4.00
CA PHE A 50 14.90 -7.72 4.73
C PHE A 50 16.26 -7.05 4.53
N GLY A 51 17.18 -7.68 3.81
CA GLY A 51 18.56 -7.21 3.62
C GLY A 51 18.72 -6.02 2.69
N GLY A 52 17.70 -5.69 1.89
CA GLY A 52 17.69 -4.51 1.03
C GLY A 52 18.52 -4.62 -0.26
N PHE A 53 19.17 -5.76 -0.49
CA PHE A 53 19.91 -6.05 -1.73
C PHE A 53 19.07 -6.84 -2.76
N ILE A 54 17.88 -7.31 -2.36
CA ILE A 54 16.91 -7.98 -3.23
C ILE A 54 15.66 -7.12 -3.36
N LYS A 55 15.13 -7.04 -4.58
CA LYS A 55 13.81 -6.47 -4.88
C LYS A 55 12.86 -7.55 -5.36
N PHE A 56 11.59 -7.37 -5.04
CA PHE A 56 10.53 -8.32 -5.37
C PHE A 56 9.47 -7.67 -6.23
N ARG A 57 8.83 -8.46 -7.08
CA ARG A 57 7.62 -8.08 -7.79
C ARG A 57 6.73 -9.29 -7.95
N PHE A 58 5.50 -9.07 -8.37
CA PHE A 58 4.68 -10.18 -8.81
C PHE A 58 5.15 -10.72 -10.16
N SER A 59 5.14 -12.04 -10.30
CA SER A 59 5.42 -12.67 -11.59
C SER A 59 4.40 -12.23 -12.63
N GLN A 60 4.88 -11.92 -13.84
CA GLN A 60 4.03 -11.51 -14.94
C GLN A 60 3.28 -12.73 -15.50
N GLY A 61 1.95 -12.66 -15.58
CA GLY A 61 1.12 -13.74 -16.13
C GLY A 61 -0.34 -13.67 -15.71
N LEU A 62 -1.21 -14.36 -16.45
CA LEU A 62 -2.67 -14.42 -16.22
C LEU A 62 -3.03 -15.07 -14.88
N ASP A 63 -2.25 -16.05 -14.42
CA ASP A 63 -2.54 -16.84 -13.21
C ASP A 63 -2.58 -15.98 -11.95
N ASN A 64 -1.64 -15.04 -11.83
CA ASN A 64 -1.64 -14.06 -10.75
C ASN A 64 -2.82 -13.09 -10.83
N GLY A 65 -3.29 -12.75 -12.04
CA GLY A 65 -4.46 -11.89 -12.24
C GLY A 65 -5.75 -12.55 -11.77
N ILE A 66 -5.97 -13.78 -12.21
CA ILE A 66 -7.18 -14.56 -11.87
C ILE A 66 -7.23 -14.86 -10.37
N GLN A 67 -6.11 -15.26 -9.76
CA GLN A 67 -6.09 -15.55 -8.32
C GLN A 67 -6.27 -14.31 -7.44
N ARG A 68 -5.85 -13.12 -7.89
CA ARG A 68 -6.12 -11.86 -7.18
C ARG A 68 -7.60 -11.48 -7.25
N ASP A 69 -8.17 -11.48 -8.45
CA ASP A 69 -9.57 -11.09 -8.68
C ASP A 69 -10.56 -12.02 -7.94
N LEU A 70 -10.21 -13.30 -7.79
CA LEU A 70 -11.02 -14.28 -7.06
C LEU A 70 -10.98 -14.08 -5.54
N LYS A 71 -9.89 -13.52 -4.98
CA LYS A 71 -9.68 -13.40 -3.53
C LYS A 71 -10.01 -12.02 -2.95
N ASP A 72 -10.35 -11.04 -3.79
CA ASP A 72 -10.78 -9.69 -3.38
C ASP A 72 -12.28 -9.59 -3.03
N LYS A 73 -13.03 -10.71 -3.01
CA LYS A 73 -14.51 -10.75 -2.90
C LYS A 73 -15.12 -10.75 -1.50
N ALA A 74 -14.37 -10.57 -0.42
CA ALA A 74 -14.92 -10.61 0.95
C ALA A 74 -15.23 -9.24 1.57
N ALA A 75 -15.19 -8.17 0.77
CA ALA A 75 -14.97 -6.82 1.28
C ALA A 75 -16.09 -5.84 0.89
N GLN A 76 -16.94 -5.45 1.85
CA GLN A 76 -18.16 -4.67 1.58
C GLN A 76 -17.94 -3.16 1.36
N TYR A 77 -16.96 -2.51 2.03
CA TYR A 77 -16.52 -1.13 1.78
C TYR A 77 -15.11 -0.93 2.36
N PHE A 78 -14.13 -0.44 1.57
CA PHE A 78 -12.78 -0.19 2.09
C PHE A 78 -12.25 1.16 1.62
N SER A 79 -11.67 1.89 2.57
CA SER A 79 -10.88 3.09 2.32
C SER A 79 -9.79 3.15 3.39
N GLU A 80 -8.71 2.42 3.15
CA GLU A 80 -7.74 2.06 4.17
C GLU A 80 -6.31 2.23 3.65
N PHE A 81 -5.43 2.73 4.51
CA PHE A 81 -3.99 2.64 4.31
C PHE A 81 -3.51 1.24 4.71
N LEU A 82 -2.82 0.56 3.80
CA LEU A 82 -2.32 -0.78 4.06
C LEU A 82 -0.91 -0.74 4.63
N ASN A 83 0.02 -0.29 3.81
CA ASN A 83 1.45 -0.29 4.08
C ASN A 83 2.17 0.57 3.05
N LEU A 84 3.49 0.62 3.15
CA LEU A 84 4.33 1.12 2.08
C LEU A 84 4.59 0.00 1.05
N ASP A 85 4.68 0.35 -0.22
CA ASP A 85 5.17 -0.56 -1.27
C ASP A 85 6.70 -0.77 -1.16
N GLY A 86 7.27 -1.58 -2.05
CA GLY A 86 8.71 -1.84 -2.06
C GLY A 86 9.58 -0.60 -2.31
N ASP A 87 9.01 0.43 -2.94
CA ASP A 87 9.64 1.72 -3.22
C ASP A 87 9.36 2.76 -2.10
N LYS A 88 8.73 2.34 -0.99
CA LYS A 88 8.32 3.18 0.15
C LYS A 88 7.19 4.18 -0.15
N ASN A 89 6.39 3.94 -1.18
CA ASN A 89 5.21 4.75 -1.51
C ASN A 89 3.99 4.29 -0.71
N GLU A 90 3.07 5.22 -0.42
CA GLU A 90 1.86 4.91 0.35
C GLU A 90 0.90 4.04 -0.48
N ARG A 91 0.54 2.86 0.02
CA ARG A 91 -0.40 1.93 -0.63
C ARG A 91 -1.73 1.88 0.10
N TYR A 92 -2.81 1.96 -0.65
CA TYR A 92 -4.17 2.05 -0.17
C TYR A 92 -5.06 1.00 -0.80
N ARG A 93 -6.05 0.53 -0.04
CA ARG A 93 -7.17 -0.26 -0.54
C ARG A 93 -8.42 0.61 -0.56
N VAL A 94 -8.98 0.80 -1.74
CA VAL A 94 -10.14 1.69 -1.93
C VAL A 94 -11.18 1.06 -2.85
N GLY A 95 -12.45 1.06 -2.45
CA GLY A 95 -13.56 0.72 -3.34
C GLY A 95 -14.92 0.67 -2.66
N LYS A 96 -15.97 0.59 -3.50
CA LYS A 96 -17.37 0.53 -3.07
C LYS A 96 -17.91 -0.91 -3.03
N ASP A 97 -17.70 -1.68 -4.10
CA ASP A 97 -18.17 -3.10 -4.16
C ASP A 97 -17.03 -4.09 -4.37
N ARG A 98 -15.99 -3.68 -5.11
CA ARG A 98 -14.74 -4.43 -5.31
C ARG A 98 -13.56 -3.49 -5.05
N PRO A 99 -12.94 -3.56 -3.87
CA PRO A 99 -11.80 -2.69 -3.60
C PRO A 99 -10.65 -3.00 -4.56
N SER A 100 -10.01 -1.95 -5.05
CA SER A 100 -8.76 -2.01 -5.81
C SER A 100 -7.63 -1.44 -4.96
N PHE A 101 -6.40 -1.81 -5.31
CA PHE A 101 -5.21 -1.26 -4.67
C PHE A 101 -4.70 -0.06 -5.46
N TYR A 102 -4.29 0.97 -4.73
CA TYR A 102 -3.77 2.21 -5.27
C TYR A 102 -2.47 2.58 -4.58
N VAL A 103 -1.53 3.14 -5.33
CA VAL A 103 -0.24 3.62 -4.82
C VAL A 103 -0.14 5.11 -5.07
N LEU A 104 0.17 5.87 -4.02
CA LEU A 104 0.45 7.30 -4.11
C LEU A 104 1.96 7.53 -4.16
N LYS A 105 2.46 7.92 -5.33
CA LYS A 105 3.89 8.18 -5.55
C LYS A 105 4.15 9.69 -5.45
N PRO A 106 4.99 10.17 -4.52
CA PRO A 106 5.18 11.61 -4.34
C PRO A 106 5.93 12.22 -5.54
N ILE A 107 5.42 13.34 -6.06
CA ILE A 107 6.07 14.11 -7.16
C ILE A 107 6.92 15.27 -6.63
N GLY A 108 7.05 15.39 -5.30
CA GLY A 108 7.76 16.48 -4.63
C GLY A 108 7.43 16.53 -3.14
N ARG A 109 7.32 17.73 -2.56
CA ARG A 109 6.86 17.88 -1.17
C ARG A 109 5.40 17.41 -1.05
N SER A 110 5.20 16.32 -0.33
CA SER A 110 3.88 15.72 -0.13
C SER A 110 3.13 16.41 1.01
N GLY A 111 2.09 17.15 0.65
CA GLY A 111 1.18 17.83 1.59
C GLY A 111 0.11 16.91 2.16
N ILE A 112 -0.98 17.50 2.68
CA ILE A 112 -2.20 16.78 3.10
C ILE A 112 -3.01 16.32 1.88
N ASN A 113 -2.99 17.12 0.81
CA ASN A 113 -3.76 16.87 -0.42
C ASN A 113 -3.07 15.86 -1.35
N LEU A 114 -3.85 15.36 -2.32
CA LEU A 114 -3.35 14.46 -3.37
C LEU A 114 -2.61 15.20 -4.49
N ASP A 115 -2.58 16.53 -4.49
CA ASP A 115 -1.93 17.34 -5.54
C ASP A 115 -0.45 17.01 -5.69
N GLY A 116 0.24 16.74 -4.58
CA GLY A 116 1.65 16.36 -4.54
C GLY A 116 1.96 14.87 -4.80
N PHE A 117 1.01 14.12 -5.36
CA PHE A 117 1.17 12.69 -5.63
C PHE A 117 0.70 12.29 -7.03
N ASP A 118 1.43 11.43 -7.72
CA ASP A 118 0.86 10.64 -8.80
C ASP A 118 0.07 9.47 -8.21
N ILE A 119 -1.10 9.20 -8.79
CA ILE A 119 -1.99 8.12 -8.35
C ILE A 119 -1.86 6.97 -9.33
N TYR A 120 -1.43 5.82 -8.85
CA TYR A 120 -1.36 4.61 -9.66
C TYR A 120 -2.39 3.58 -9.18
N LYS A 121 -3.08 2.93 -10.12
CA LYS A 121 -3.87 1.73 -9.83
C LYS A 121 -3.00 0.50 -9.98
N GLU A 122 -2.98 -0.36 -8.98
CA GLU A 122 -2.36 -1.66 -9.08
C GLU A 122 -3.24 -2.60 -9.93
N SER A 123 -2.65 -3.22 -10.93
CA SER A 123 -3.29 -4.21 -11.78
C SER A 123 -2.24 -5.16 -12.34
N LEU A 124 -2.45 -6.47 -12.17
CA LEU A 124 -1.59 -7.52 -12.74
C LEU A 124 -0.08 -7.32 -12.44
N GLY A 125 0.25 -6.95 -11.19
CA GLY A 125 1.65 -6.69 -10.79
C GLY A 125 2.28 -5.43 -11.38
N SER A 126 1.47 -4.59 -12.01
CA SER A 126 1.87 -3.30 -12.57
C SER A 126 1.10 -2.17 -11.90
N LEU A 127 1.67 -0.98 -11.98
CA LEU A 127 1.08 0.28 -11.56
C LEU A 127 0.72 1.08 -12.80
N ILE A 128 -0.58 1.30 -13.00
CA ILE A 128 -1.15 2.04 -14.12
C ILE A 128 -1.44 3.46 -13.64
N LEU A 129 -0.81 4.47 -14.24
CA LEU A 129 -1.05 5.86 -13.88
C LEU A 129 -2.52 6.24 -14.12
N LEU A 130 -3.15 6.85 -13.12
CA LEU A 130 -4.47 7.44 -13.22
C LEU A 130 -4.36 8.94 -13.41
N ASP A 131 -5.02 9.43 -14.45
CA ASP A 131 -5.22 10.87 -14.63
C ASP A 131 -6.25 11.38 -13.61
N LYS A 132 -5.83 12.32 -12.76
CA LYS A 132 -6.67 12.91 -11.72
C LYS A 132 -7.85 13.68 -12.28
N ALA A 133 -7.72 14.26 -13.48
CA ALA A 133 -8.79 15.02 -14.11
C ALA A 133 -9.96 14.13 -14.55
N THR A 134 -9.69 12.85 -14.82
CA THR A 134 -10.69 11.86 -15.25
C THR A 134 -11.02 10.85 -14.15
N ALA A 135 -10.30 10.87 -13.03
CA ALA A 135 -10.57 10.02 -11.89
C ALA A 135 -11.93 10.33 -11.26
N PRO A 136 -12.74 9.31 -10.90
CA PRO A 136 -14.01 9.54 -10.23
C PRO A 136 -13.85 10.29 -8.91
N GLU A 137 -14.72 11.27 -8.65
CA GLU A 137 -14.67 12.09 -7.42
C GLU A 137 -14.69 11.24 -6.13
N TRP A 138 -15.47 10.14 -6.14
CA TRP A 138 -15.57 9.24 -5.00
C TRP A 138 -14.22 8.57 -4.66
N LEU A 139 -13.39 8.28 -5.67
CA LEU A 139 -12.08 7.66 -5.48
C LEU A 139 -11.12 8.65 -4.81
N ILE A 140 -11.09 9.88 -5.31
CA ILE A 140 -10.30 10.98 -4.74
C ILE A 140 -10.68 11.22 -3.28
N LYS A 141 -12.00 11.30 -3.00
CA LYS A 141 -12.51 11.49 -1.63
C LYS A 141 -12.14 10.33 -0.72
N ALA A 142 -12.25 9.10 -1.19
CA ALA A 142 -11.89 7.92 -0.41
C ALA A 142 -10.38 7.88 -0.10
N LEU A 143 -9.51 8.11 -1.09
CA LEU A 143 -8.06 8.20 -0.88
C LEU A 143 -7.70 9.28 0.16
N LEU A 144 -8.34 10.45 0.10
CA LEU A 144 -8.14 11.51 1.10
C LEU A 144 -8.58 11.07 2.51
N VAL A 145 -9.71 10.38 2.63
CA VAL A 145 -10.19 9.84 3.92
C VAL A 145 -9.20 8.81 4.49
N ALA A 146 -8.75 7.86 3.67
CA ALA A 146 -7.80 6.83 4.08
C ALA A 146 -6.46 7.46 4.53
N ARG A 147 -5.97 8.44 3.77
CA ARG A 147 -4.73 9.15 4.08
C ARG A 147 -4.84 10.01 5.35
N LYS A 148 -5.98 10.66 5.56
CA LYS A 148 -6.26 11.39 6.80
C LYS A 148 -6.28 10.44 8.01
N ALA A 149 -6.90 9.28 7.88
CA ALA A 149 -6.91 8.26 8.93
C ALA A 149 -5.48 7.78 9.27
N LYS A 150 -4.66 7.49 8.25
CA LYS A 150 -3.24 7.13 8.42
C LYS A 150 -2.46 8.20 9.18
N ARG A 151 -2.58 9.47 8.78
CA ARG A 151 -1.89 10.58 9.47
C ARG A 151 -2.37 10.78 10.91
N ASN A 152 -3.67 10.62 11.16
CA ASN A 152 -4.20 10.69 12.51
C ASN A 152 -3.65 9.56 13.39
N ALA A 153 -3.52 8.35 12.85
CA ALA A 153 -2.90 7.23 13.56
C ALA A 153 -1.41 7.51 13.87
N GLU A 154 -0.64 8.02 12.91
CA GLU A 154 0.76 8.44 13.12
C GLU A 154 0.87 9.51 14.21
N TYR A 155 0.01 10.53 14.15
CA TYR A 155 -0.03 11.60 15.16
C TYR A 155 -0.38 11.07 16.55
N ASN A 156 -1.40 10.21 16.65
CA ASN A 156 -1.78 9.59 17.92
C ASN A 156 -0.66 8.72 18.49
N GLN A 157 0.09 8.02 17.64
CA GLN A 157 1.25 7.24 18.08
C GLN A 157 2.34 8.15 18.68
N VAL A 158 2.57 9.33 18.09
CA VAL A 158 3.50 10.31 18.66
C VAL A 158 3.01 10.80 20.02
N LEU A 159 1.71 11.11 20.16
CA LEU A 159 1.10 11.50 21.43
C LEU A 159 1.24 10.41 22.51
N GLU A 160 1.04 9.15 22.14
CA GLU A 160 1.24 8.00 23.02
C GLU A 160 2.71 7.93 23.48
N ASN A 161 3.66 8.02 22.54
CA ASN A 161 5.09 7.92 22.84
C ASN A 161 5.60 9.02 23.77
N ILE A 162 5.01 10.23 23.72
CA ILE A 162 5.35 11.33 24.64
C ILE A 162 4.54 11.29 25.96
N GLY A 163 3.74 10.25 26.18
CA GLY A 163 2.93 10.08 27.38
C GLY A 163 1.77 11.07 27.49
N HIS A 164 1.37 11.75 26.40
CA HIS A 164 0.30 12.76 26.41
C HIS A 164 -0.99 12.22 27.03
N PHE A 165 -1.36 10.99 26.67
CA PHE A 165 -2.59 10.34 27.15
C PHE A 165 -2.55 9.95 28.63
N GLN A 166 -1.37 9.98 29.27
CA GLN A 166 -1.20 9.72 30.69
C GLN A 166 -1.24 11.00 31.55
N THR A 167 -1.17 12.17 30.93
CA THR A 167 -1.15 13.48 31.61
C THR A 167 -2.43 13.75 32.39
N PRO A 168 -2.36 14.43 33.56
CA PRO A 168 -3.54 14.85 34.31
C PRO A 168 -4.52 15.70 33.49
N GLU A 169 -3.99 16.56 32.62
CA GLU A 169 -4.75 17.44 31.74
C GLU A 169 -5.58 16.64 30.73
N TYR A 170 -4.96 15.67 30.05
CA TYR A 170 -5.66 14.80 29.12
C TYR A 170 -6.71 13.94 29.85
N LYS A 171 -6.38 13.38 31.01
CA LYS A 171 -7.34 12.60 31.83
C LYS A 171 -8.54 13.45 32.24
N LYS A 172 -8.34 14.72 32.59
CA LYS A 172 -9.43 15.67 32.92
C LYS A 172 -10.28 15.99 31.70
N TRP A 173 -9.64 16.29 30.56
CA TRP A 173 -10.34 16.54 29.29
C TRP A 173 -11.15 15.32 28.83
N SER A 174 -10.57 14.12 28.87
CA SER A 174 -11.23 12.86 28.48
C SER A 174 -12.48 12.59 29.32
N LYS A 175 -12.42 12.84 30.64
CA LYS A 175 -13.59 12.70 31.53
C LYS A 175 -14.73 13.66 31.17
N SER A 176 -14.43 14.88 30.73
CA SER A 176 -15.47 15.86 30.36
C SER A 176 -15.99 15.70 28.92
N HIS A 177 -15.34 14.86 28.10
CA HIS A 177 -15.69 14.63 26.69
C HIS A 177 -16.07 13.18 26.38
N ARG A 178 -16.20 12.32 27.39
CA ARG A 178 -16.93 11.05 27.22
C ARG A 178 -18.39 11.40 26.96
N SER A 179 -18.85 11.23 25.73
CA SER A 179 -20.28 11.22 25.45
C SER A 179 -20.91 10.05 26.20
N VAL A 180 -21.99 10.34 26.95
CA VAL A 180 -22.90 9.31 27.47
C VAL A 180 -23.61 8.65 26.30
#